data_AF-A0A7S3B5X9-F1
#
_entry.id   AF-A0A7S3B5X9-F1
#
_cell.length_a   1.000
_cell.length_b   1.000
_cell.length_c   1.000
_cell.angle_alpha   90.00
_cell.angle_beta   90.00
_cell.angle_gamma   90.00
#
_symmetry.space_group_name_H-M   'P 1'
#
loop_
_entity.id
_entity.type
_entity.pdbx_description
1 polymer ?
#
loop_
_entity_poly.entity_id
_entity_poly.type
_entity_poly.pdbx_seq_one_letter_code
_entity_poly.pdbx_strand_id
1 'polypeptide(L)'
;KDDDGNGIADVDECTPQELLNRKLSLFAIAVKDPNKLSTALGGLYTAWLAVQGTLRLEFARTITLGVSMAEMATPAALRLGVPVLAAVIPPKYHHWIPVMIKNSVRFGAISIAWRLQVVNSAIQSALRGGLLFSRSLLRWAVSRKMTSLSHEETYADEVAGYSIAALGFYCQLNWGFGMPFPLDIVMFPFTIVEWYIRWSITS
;
A
#
# COMPACT_ATOMS: atom_id res chain seq x y z
N LYS A 1 28.42 -24.14 16.24
CA LYS A 1 29.04 -25.46 16.42
C LYS A 1 30.46 -25.14 16.84
N ASP A 2 30.84 -25.59 18.02
CA ASP A 2 32.17 -25.42 18.59
C ASP A 2 32.96 -26.65 18.11
N ASP A 3 33.67 -26.50 16.98
CA ASP A 3 34.38 -27.61 16.35
C ASP A 3 35.80 -27.78 16.95
N ASP A 4 36.28 -26.84 17.79
CA ASP A 4 37.60 -26.86 18.43
C ASP A 4 37.56 -27.16 19.94
N GLY A 5 36.37 -27.26 20.53
CA GLY A 5 36.13 -27.73 21.90
C GLY A 5 36.55 -26.73 22.96
N ASN A 6 36.61 -25.44 22.63
CA ASN A 6 37.14 -24.41 23.51
C ASN A 6 36.09 -23.76 24.43
N GLY A 7 34.82 -24.17 24.31
CA GLY A 7 33.71 -23.72 25.15
C GLY A 7 33.09 -22.39 24.69
N ILE A 8 33.56 -21.83 23.58
CA ILE A 8 33.04 -20.65 22.90
C ILE A 8 32.59 -21.10 21.51
N ALA A 9 31.51 -20.54 20.96
CA ALA A 9 31.10 -20.91 19.63
C ALA A 9 32.07 -20.30 18.59
N ASP A 10 32.62 -21.09 17.65
CA ASP A 10 33.56 -20.61 16.60
C ASP A 10 33.12 -19.34 15.85
N VAL A 11 31.81 -19.05 15.85
CA VAL A 11 31.21 -17.86 15.24
C VAL A 11 31.55 -16.57 15.99
N ASP A 12 31.94 -16.64 17.26
CA ASP A 12 32.26 -15.50 18.11
C ASP A 12 33.77 -15.20 18.16
N GLU A 13 34.61 -16.11 17.66
CA GLU A 13 36.07 -15.97 17.63
C GLU A 13 36.65 -15.61 16.25
N CYS A 14 35.85 -15.76 15.19
CA CYS A 14 36.27 -15.47 13.82
C CYS A 14 36.33 -13.96 13.53
N THR A 15 37.31 -13.52 12.73
CA THR A 15 37.32 -12.14 12.22
C THR A 15 36.11 -11.89 11.29
N PRO A 16 35.60 -10.64 11.19
CA PRO A 16 34.41 -10.34 10.39
C PRO A 16 34.49 -10.79 8.92
N GLN A 17 35.71 -10.81 8.36
CA GLN A 17 35.98 -11.24 6.99
C GLN A 17 35.92 -12.77 6.84
N GLU A 18 36.43 -13.52 7.82
CA GLU A 18 36.36 -14.99 7.84
C GLU A 18 34.92 -15.48 8.03
N LEU A 19 34.13 -14.79 8.87
CA LEU A 19 32.69 -15.04 9.03
C LEU A 19 31.92 -14.82 7.72
N LEU A 20 32.23 -13.75 6.99
CA LEU A 20 31.60 -13.47 5.70
C LEU A 20 31.91 -14.60 4.70
N ASN A 21 33.19 -15.00 4.61
CA ASN A 21 33.61 -16.08 3.70
C ASN A 21 32.96 -17.43 4.06
N ARG A 22 32.85 -17.77 5.35
CA ARG A 22 32.17 -18.99 5.82
C ARG A 22 30.67 -18.95 5.52
N LYS A 23 30.01 -17.80 5.65
CA LYS A 23 28.59 -17.64 5.33
C LYS A 23 28.34 -17.68 3.82
N LEU A 24 29.20 -17.05 3.02
CA LEU A 24 29.12 -17.09 1.56
C LEU A 24 29.40 -18.50 1.02
N SER A 25 30.36 -19.23 1.59
CA SER A 25 30.63 -20.62 1.20
C SER A 25 29.48 -21.55 1.58
N LEU A 26 28.92 -21.42 2.79
CA LEU A 26 27.72 -22.14 3.20
C LEU A 26 26.52 -21.82 2.29
N PHE A 27 26.34 -20.55 1.91
CA PHE A 27 25.30 -20.13 0.98
C PHE A 27 25.49 -20.74 -0.41
N ALA A 28 26.71 -20.72 -0.94
CA ALA A 28 27.04 -21.31 -2.24
C ALA A 28 26.83 -22.83 -2.25
N ILE A 29 27.12 -23.53 -1.15
CA ILE A 29 26.90 -24.98 -1.01
C ILE A 29 25.40 -25.29 -0.83
N ALA A 30 24.65 -24.45 -0.10
CA ALA A 30 23.23 -24.65 0.15
C ALA A 30 22.36 -24.40 -1.10
N VAL A 31 22.78 -23.47 -1.98
CA VAL A 31 22.06 -23.15 -3.22
C VAL A 31 22.43 -24.15 -4.30
N LYS A 32 21.59 -25.18 -4.47
CA LYS A 32 21.78 -26.22 -5.51
C LYS A 32 21.75 -25.67 -6.94
N ASP A 33 20.95 -24.63 -7.21
CA ASP A 33 20.79 -24.02 -8.53
C ASP A 33 20.93 -22.48 -8.48
N PRO A 34 22.13 -21.93 -8.74
CA PRO A 34 22.36 -20.49 -8.69
C PRO A 34 21.59 -19.73 -9.77
N ASN A 35 21.39 -20.33 -10.95
CA ASN A 35 20.63 -19.73 -12.04
C ASN A 35 19.15 -19.55 -11.68
N LYS A 36 18.56 -20.53 -10.96
CA LYS A 36 17.17 -20.47 -10.50
C LYS A 36 16.98 -19.41 -9.42
N LEU A 37 17.94 -19.30 -8.50
CA LEU A 37 17.96 -18.23 -7.50
C LEU A 37 18.08 -16.85 -8.15
N SER A 38 19.02 -16.67 -9.08
CA SER A 38 19.20 -15.41 -9.81
C SER A 38 17.94 -15.02 -10.58
N THR A 39 17.30 -15.97 -11.27
CA THR A 39 16.03 -15.74 -11.97
C THR A 39 14.91 -15.35 -11.00
N ALA A 40 14.81 -16.01 -9.84
CA ALA A 40 13.81 -15.68 -8.82
C ALA A 40 14.04 -14.29 -8.21
N LEU A 41 15.29 -13.92 -7.91
CA LEU A 41 15.65 -12.60 -7.42
C LEU A 41 15.39 -11.51 -8.48
N GLY A 42 15.70 -11.80 -9.75
CA GLY A 42 15.37 -10.91 -10.88
C GLY A 42 13.86 -10.71 -11.04
N GLY A 43 13.08 -11.78 -10.88
CA GLY A 43 11.62 -11.71 -10.85
C GLY A 43 11.09 -10.87 -9.68
N LEU A 44 11.67 -11.04 -8.49
CA LEU A 44 11.29 -10.26 -7.30
C LEU A 44 11.64 -8.77 -7.48
N TYR A 45 12.82 -8.46 -8.02
CA TYR A 45 13.25 -7.09 -8.26
C TYR A 45 12.42 -6.39 -9.34
N THR A 46 12.09 -7.09 -10.44
CA THR A 46 11.23 -6.53 -11.50
C THR A 46 9.81 -6.31 -10.99
N ALA A 47 9.25 -7.24 -10.20
CA ALA A 47 7.98 -7.05 -9.53
C ALA A 47 8.00 -5.85 -8.57
N TRP A 48 9.09 -5.68 -7.81
CA TRP A 48 9.28 -4.52 -6.94
C TRP A 48 9.29 -3.21 -7.72
N LEU A 49 10.07 -3.11 -8.80
CA LEU A 49 10.12 -1.92 -9.65
C LEU A 49 8.76 -1.62 -10.29
N ALA A 50 8.01 -2.65 -10.69
CA ALA A 50 6.66 -2.49 -11.22
C ALA A 50 5.72 -1.89 -10.17
N VAL A 51 5.77 -2.35 -8.91
CA VAL A 51 4.98 -1.80 -7.80
C VAL A 51 5.37 -0.34 -7.51
N GLN A 52 6.66 -0.01 -7.52
CA GLN A 52 7.12 1.37 -7.34
C GLN A 52 6.63 2.28 -8.48
N GLY A 53 6.68 1.80 -9.73
CA GLY A 53 6.19 2.53 -10.89
C GLY A 53 4.69 2.82 -10.82
N THR A 54 3.88 1.82 -10.45
CA THR A 54 2.42 2.00 -10.33
C THR A 54 2.06 2.97 -9.21
N LEU A 55 2.73 2.89 -8.05
CA LEU A 55 2.47 3.80 -6.93
C LEU A 55 2.83 5.25 -7.28
N ARG A 56 3.95 5.49 -7.96
CA ARG A 56 4.31 6.84 -8.45
C ARG A 56 3.31 7.36 -9.46
N LEU A 57 2.82 6.51 -10.36
CA LEU A 57 1.80 6.88 -11.34
C LEU A 57 0.48 7.27 -10.65
N GLU A 58 0.01 6.49 -9.67
CA GLU A 58 -1.20 6.79 -8.90
C GLU A 58 -1.07 8.09 -8.09
N PHE A 59 0.10 8.36 -7.50
CA PHE A 59 0.37 9.64 -6.84
C PHE A 59 0.37 10.80 -7.81
N ALA A 60 1.05 10.67 -8.95
CA ALA A 60 1.06 11.71 -9.99
C ALA A 60 -0.36 12.00 -10.51
N ARG A 61 -1.16 10.95 -10.74
CA ARG A 61 -2.56 11.07 -11.13
C ARG A 61 -3.39 11.81 -10.08
N THR A 62 -3.25 11.44 -8.81
CA THR A 62 -3.99 12.09 -7.69
C THR A 62 -3.60 13.55 -7.54
N ILE A 63 -2.31 13.88 -7.64
CA ILE A 63 -1.81 15.26 -7.62
C ILE A 63 -2.40 16.05 -8.78
N THR A 64 -2.40 15.47 -10.00
CA THR A 64 -2.93 16.13 -11.20
C THR A 64 -4.42 16.44 -11.03
N LEU A 65 -5.21 15.49 -10.56
CA LEU A 65 -6.63 15.70 -10.26
C LEU A 65 -6.84 16.81 -9.21
N GLY A 66 -6.05 16.78 -8.13
CA GLY A 66 -6.10 17.80 -7.07
C GLY A 66 -5.73 19.20 -7.57
N VAL A 67 -4.71 19.31 -8.43
CA VAL A 67 -4.30 20.58 -9.05
C VAL A 67 -5.40 21.10 -9.97
N SER A 68 -6.01 20.26 -10.81
CA SER A 68 -7.12 20.67 -11.67
C SER A 68 -8.33 21.19 -10.86
N MET A 69 -8.67 20.52 -9.77
CA MET A 69 -9.72 21.00 -8.84
C MET A 69 -9.33 22.35 -8.21
N ALA A 70 -8.08 22.52 -7.82
CA ALA A 70 -7.58 23.75 -7.23
C ALA A 70 -7.63 24.92 -8.21
N GLU A 71 -7.28 24.70 -9.49
CA GLU A 71 -7.31 25.72 -10.53
C GLU A 71 -8.73 26.24 -10.78
N MET A 72 -9.74 25.35 -10.75
CA MET A 72 -11.14 25.75 -10.83
C MET A 72 -11.60 26.55 -9.60
N ALA A 73 -11.11 26.21 -8.39
CA ALA A 73 -11.48 26.89 -7.15
C ALA A 73 -10.71 28.20 -6.90
N THR A 74 -9.54 28.38 -7.49
CA THR A 74 -8.62 29.51 -7.26
C THR A 74 -9.25 30.89 -7.55
N PRO A 75 -9.98 31.12 -8.65
CA PRO A 75 -10.61 32.41 -8.93
C PRO A 75 -11.61 32.83 -7.86
N ALA A 76 -12.43 31.89 -7.36
CA ALA A 76 -13.37 32.14 -6.28
C ALA A 76 -12.64 32.43 -4.95
N ALA A 77 -11.60 31.65 -4.65
CA ALA A 77 -10.78 31.82 -3.46
C ALA A 77 -10.01 33.15 -3.44
N LEU A 78 -9.53 33.63 -4.60
CA LEU A 78 -8.87 34.93 -4.69
C LEU A 78 -9.85 36.09 -4.47
N ARG A 79 -11.06 36.01 -5.05
CA ARG A 79 -12.10 37.05 -4.86
C ARG A 79 -12.48 37.22 -3.39
N LEU A 80 -12.56 36.12 -2.64
CA LEU A 80 -12.96 36.14 -1.23
C LEU A 80 -11.77 36.34 -0.28
N GLY A 81 -10.63 35.73 -0.57
CA GLY A 81 -9.47 35.69 0.33
C GLY A 81 -8.60 36.93 0.29
N VAL A 82 -8.47 37.60 -0.86
CA VAL A 82 -7.65 38.82 -1.00
C VAL A 82 -8.09 39.95 -0.05
N PRO A 83 -9.38 40.35 0.03
CA PRO A 83 -9.78 41.44 0.92
C PRO A 83 -9.59 41.09 2.40
N VAL A 84 -9.77 39.83 2.79
CA VAL A 84 -9.59 39.37 4.18
C VAL A 84 -8.11 39.40 4.57
N LEU A 85 -7.22 38.89 3.72
CA LEU A 85 -5.79 38.85 3.99
C LEU A 85 -5.13 40.23 3.90
N ALA A 86 -5.62 41.11 3.02
CA ALA A 86 -5.10 42.47 2.88
C ALA A 86 -5.38 43.35 4.11
N ALA A 87 -6.43 43.05 4.88
CA ALA A 87 -6.76 43.77 6.12
C ALA A 87 -5.83 43.42 7.29
N VAL A 88 -5.24 42.22 7.29
CA VAL A 88 -4.41 41.72 8.41
C VAL A 88 -2.92 41.88 8.11
N ILE A 89 -2.52 41.80 6.84
CA ILE A 89 -1.11 41.78 6.45
C ILE A 89 -0.61 43.19 6.09
N PRO A 90 0.58 43.61 6.55
CA PRO A 90 1.17 44.90 6.17
C PRO A 90 1.36 45.03 4.65
N PRO A 91 1.22 46.25 4.07
CA PRO A 91 1.30 46.47 2.62
C PRO A 91 2.56 45.92 1.96
N LYS A 92 3.69 45.91 2.68
CA LYS A 92 4.98 45.37 2.23
C LYS A 92 4.91 43.92 1.73
N TYR A 93 3.99 43.13 2.28
CA TYR A 93 3.89 41.68 1.99
C TYR A 93 2.69 41.31 1.10
N HIS A 94 1.94 42.30 0.58
CA HIS A 94 0.73 42.02 -0.22
C HIS A 94 1.02 41.19 -1.48
N HIS A 95 2.23 41.25 -2.02
CA HIS A 95 2.65 40.43 -3.16
C HIS A 95 2.66 38.91 -2.88
N TRP A 96 2.77 38.49 -1.61
CA TRP A 96 2.69 37.07 -1.22
C TRP A 96 1.25 36.58 -1.05
N ILE A 97 0.26 37.47 -0.90
CA ILE A 97 -1.14 37.09 -0.64
C ILE A 97 -1.69 36.15 -1.73
N PRO A 98 -1.52 36.45 -3.04
CA PRO A 98 -2.01 35.55 -4.08
C PRO A 98 -1.31 34.18 -4.07
N VAL A 99 -0.01 34.16 -3.71
CA VAL A 99 0.77 32.92 -3.62
C VAL A 99 0.27 32.05 -2.47
N MET A 100 0.03 32.65 -1.31
CA MET A 100 -0.51 31.96 -0.14
C MET A 100 -1.88 31.36 -0.42
N ILE A 101 -2.81 32.15 -0.97
CA ILE A 101 -4.16 31.66 -1.29
C ILE A 101 -4.10 30.49 -2.29
N LYS A 102 -3.32 30.64 -3.37
CA LYS A 102 -3.16 29.56 -4.38
C LYS A 102 -2.61 28.28 -3.77
N ASN A 103 -1.57 28.38 -2.94
CA ASN A 103 -0.97 27.21 -2.31
C ASN A 103 -1.90 26.56 -1.28
N SER A 104 -2.66 27.34 -0.50
CA SER A 104 -3.67 26.82 0.42
C SER A 104 -4.79 26.07 -0.30
N VAL A 105 -5.30 26.62 -1.40
CA VAL A 105 -6.34 25.97 -2.22
C VAL A 105 -5.80 24.69 -2.86
N ARG A 106 -4.57 24.70 -3.38
CA ARG A 106 -3.90 23.51 -3.92
C ARG A 106 -3.73 22.42 -2.88
N PHE A 107 -3.25 22.77 -1.69
CA PHE A 107 -3.08 21.82 -0.60
C PHE A 107 -4.42 21.20 -0.17
N GLY A 108 -5.46 22.04 -0.01
CA GLY A 108 -6.81 21.58 0.30
C GLY A 108 -7.38 20.65 -0.77
N ALA A 109 -7.26 21.02 -2.04
CA ALA A 109 -7.78 20.23 -3.16
C ALA A 109 -7.05 18.88 -3.32
N ILE A 110 -5.71 18.86 -3.19
CA ILE A 110 -4.93 17.61 -3.20
C ILE A 110 -5.32 16.73 -2.02
N SER A 111 -5.54 17.30 -0.83
CA SER A 111 -5.98 16.55 0.36
C SER A 111 -7.34 15.89 0.14
N ILE A 112 -8.29 16.60 -0.48
CA ILE A 112 -9.61 16.06 -0.83
C ILE A 112 -9.48 14.95 -1.89
N ALA A 113 -8.69 15.19 -2.94
CA ALA A 113 -8.44 14.19 -3.98
C ALA A 113 -7.86 12.91 -3.39
N TRP A 114 -6.95 13.02 -2.41
CA TRP A 114 -6.41 11.88 -1.69
C TRP A 114 -7.47 11.09 -0.92
N ARG A 115 -8.41 11.77 -0.26
CA ARG A 115 -9.52 11.11 0.44
C ARG A 115 -10.42 10.34 -0.53
N LEU A 116 -10.75 10.92 -1.68
CA LEU A 116 -11.54 10.26 -2.72
C LEU A 116 -10.81 9.04 -3.30
N GLN A 117 -9.50 9.15 -3.50
CA GLN A 117 -8.68 8.04 -3.98
C GLN A 117 -8.70 6.87 -2.99
N VAL A 118 -8.55 7.14 -1.69
CA VAL A 118 -8.61 6.10 -0.64
C VAL A 118 -9.96 5.38 -0.67
N VAL A 119 -11.06 6.11 -0.83
CA VAL A 119 -12.40 5.52 -0.95
C VAL A 119 -12.49 4.59 -2.17
N ASN A 120 -12.01 5.02 -3.34
CA ASN A 120 -12.01 4.20 -4.54
C ASN A 120 -11.19 2.91 -4.37
N SER A 121 -9.99 3.01 -3.77
CA SER A 121 -9.15 1.86 -3.48
C SER A 121 -9.82 0.89 -2.51
N ALA A 122 -10.51 1.41 -1.50
CA ALA A 122 -11.26 0.60 -0.54
C ALA A 122 -12.42 -0.15 -1.19
N ILE A 123 -13.22 0.51 -2.04
CA ILE A 123 -14.30 -0.13 -2.80
C ILE A 123 -13.73 -1.27 -3.65
N GLN A 124 -12.66 -1.02 -4.41
CA GLN A 124 -12.06 -2.05 -5.25
C GLN A 124 -11.49 -3.23 -4.44
N SER A 125 -10.85 -2.93 -3.30
CA SER A 125 -10.33 -3.96 -2.39
C SER A 125 -11.46 -4.81 -1.81
N ALA A 126 -12.56 -4.18 -1.36
CA ALA A 126 -13.73 -4.86 -0.83
C ALA A 126 -14.42 -5.74 -1.88
N LEU A 127 -14.59 -5.23 -3.11
CA LEU A 127 -15.17 -6.01 -4.22
C LEU A 127 -14.32 -7.23 -4.58
N ARG A 128 -13.00 -7.05 -4.72
CA ARG A 128 -12.09 -8.17 -5.02
C ARG A 128 -12.06 -9.18 -3.88
N GLY A 129 -11.98 -8.72 -2.63
CA GLY A 129 -11.99 -9.56 -1.44
C GLY A 129 -13.28 -10.34 -1.28
N GLY A 130 -14.44 -9.68 -1.44
CA GLY A 130 -15.76 -10.32 -1.33
C GLY A 130 -16.00 -11.39 -2.39
N LEU A 131 -15.63 -11.11 -3.65
CA LEU A 131 -15.72 -12.11 -4.73
C LEU A 131 -14.79 -13.29 -4.49
N LEU A 132 -13.54 -13.05 -4.07
CA LEU A 132 -12.60 -14.12 -3.72
C LEU A 132 -13.09 -14.99 -2.56
N PHE A 133 -13.68 -14.37 -1.54
CA PHE A 133 -14.25 -15.07 -0.40
C PHE A 133 -15.43 -15.96 -0.82
N SER A 134 -16.41 -15.41 -1.54
CA SER A 134 -17.58 -16.16 -2.02
C SER A 134 -17.18 -17.33 -2.90
N ARG A 135 -16.26 -17.10 -3.86
CA ARG A 135 -15.66 -18.12 -4.72
C ARG A 135 -15.01 -19.25 -3.94
N SER A 136 -14.18 -18.89 -2.97
CA SER A 136 -13.43 -19.87 -2.17
C SER A 136 -14.35 -20.66 -1.24
N LEU A 137 -15.37 -20.02 -0.69
CA LEU A 137 -16.36 -20.66 0.17
C LEU A 137 -17.20 -21.67 -0.60
N LEU A 138 -17.63 -21.35 -1.82
CA LEU A 138 -18.34 -22.30 -2.69
C LEU A 138 -17.45 -23.47 -3.10
N ARG A 139 -16.19 -23.21 -3.51
CA ARG A 139 -15.23 -24.29 -3.81
C ARG A 139 -15.02 -25.22 -2.61
N TRP A 140 -14.94 -24.65 -1.40
CA TRP A 140 -14.84 -25.43 -0.17
C TRP A 140 -16.10 -26.25 0.11
N ALA A 141 -17.30 -25.68 -0.07
CA ALA A 141 -18.57 -26.37 0.14
C ALA A 141 -18.77 -27.54 -0.84
N VAL A 142 -18.39 -27.34 -2.11
CA VAL A 142 -18.38 -28.40 -3.15
C VAL A 142 -17.38 -29.50 -2.79
N SER A 143 -16.17 -29.14 -2.32
CA SER A 143 -15.16 -30.13 -1.92
C SER A 143 -15.63 -31.05 -0.78
N ARG A 144 -16.52 -30.56 0.08
CA ARG A 144 -17.13 -31.33 1.19
C ARG A 144 -18.42 -32.04 0.81
N LYS A 145 -18.81 -32.06 -0.47
CA LYS A 145 -20.07 -32.62 -0.99
C LYS A 145 -21.33 -32.05 -0.31
N MET A 146 -21.25 -30.86 0.28
CA MET A 146 -22.39 -30.23 0.95
C MET A 146 -23.37 -29.60 -0.06
N THR A 147 -22.88 -29.23 -1.24
CA THR A 147 -23.67 -28.63 -2.32
C THR A 147 -23.07 -29.01 -3.69
N SER A 148 -23.91 -29.31 -4.68
CA SER A 148 -23.51 -29.55 -6.08
C SER A 148 -23.56 -28.28 -6.95
N LEU A 149 -23.78 -27.12 -6.35
CA LEU A 149 -23.87 -25.84 -7.06
C LEU A 149 -22.47 -25.42 -7.52
N SER A 150 -22.24 -25.55 -8.82
CA SER A 150 -21.04 -25.05 -9.49
C SER A 150 -21.05 -23.51 -9.49
N HIS A 151 -19.90 -22.90 -9.24
CA HIS A 151 -19.68 -21.45 -9.35
C HIS A 151 -20.00 -20.91 -10.75
N GLU A 152 -20.02 -21.78 -11.78
CA GLU A 152 -20.24 -21.39 -13.17
C GLU A 152 -21.73 -21.35 -13.57
N GLU A 153 -22.63 -21.93 -12.76
CA GLU A 153 -24.03 -22.13 -13.14
C GLU A 153 -25.02 -21.22 -12.40
N THR A 154 -24.63 -20.56 -11.31
CA THR A 154 -25.57 -19.84 -10.45
C THR A 154 -25.00 -18.52 -9.96
N TYR A 155 -25.65 -17.40 -10.28
CA TYR A 155 -25.36 -16.02 -9.81
C TYR A 155 -25.38 -15.82 -8.27
N ALA A 156 -25.62 -16.88 -7.49
CA ALA A 156 -25.67 -16.83 -6.04
C ALA A 156 -24.30 -16.48 -5.44
N ASP A 157 -23.22 -16.89 -6.11
CA ASP A 157 -21.85 -16.55 -5.78
C ASP A 157 -21.56 -15.05 -5.92
N GLU A 158 -22.08 -14.41 -6.96
CA GLU A 158 -21.90 -12.99 -7.24
C GLU A 158 -22.72 -12.16 -6.28
N VAL A 159 -23.98 -12.53 -6.05
CA VAL A 159 -24.85 -11.85 -5.08
C VAL A 159 -24.29 -11.96 -3.66
N ALA A 160 -23.83 -13.15 -3.25
CA ALA A 160 -23.16 -13.32 -1.96
C ALA A 160 -21.84 -12.54 -1.90
N GLY A 161 -21.06 -12.55 -2.99
CA GLY A 161 -19.79 -11.83 -3.10
C GLY A 161 -19.96 -10.31 -2.97
N TYR A 162 -20.94 -9.72 -3.65
CA TYR A 162 -21.26 -8.29 -3.56
C TYR A 162 -21.85 -7.91 -2.21
N SER A 163 -22.68 -8.78 -1.61
CA SER A 163 -23.22 -8.55 -0.26
C SER A 163 -22.09 -8.52 0.79
N ILE A 164 -21.15 -9.44 0.70
CA ILE A 164 -19.98 -9.51 1.58
C ILE A 164 -19.02 -8.35 1.30
N ALA A 165 -18.85 -7.94 0.04
CA ALA A 165 -18.09 -6.75 -0.31
C ALA A 165 -18.69 -5.47 0.28
N ALA A 166 -20.02 -5.31 0.23
CA ALA A 166 -20.70 -4.16 0.83
C ALA A 166 -20.51 -4.11 2.35
N LEU A 167 -20.62 -5.27 3.02
CA LEU A 167 -20.30 -5.41 4.45
C LEU A 167 -18.83 -5.08 4.75
N GLY A 168 -17.90 -5.58 3.93
CA GLY A 168 -16.47 -5.29 4.06
C GLY A 168 -16.16 -3.81 3.92
N PHE A 169 -16.76 -3.14 2.93
CA PHE A 169 -16.60 -1.69 2.73
C PHE A 169 -17.21 -0.88 3.88
N TYR A 170 -18.41 -1.25 4.36
CA TYR A 170 -19.02 -0.62 5.53
C TYR A 170 -18.14 -0.75 6.77
N CYS A 171 -17.53 -1.92 6.96
CA CYS A 171 -16.59 -2.17 8.04
C CYS A 171 -15.32 -1.30 7.91
N GLN A 172 -14.76 -1.18 6.70
CA GLN A 172 -13.61 -0.30 6.41
C GLN A 172 -13.91 1.17 6.73
N LEU A 173 -15.12 1.65 6.44
CA LEU A 173 -15.53 3.02 6.79
C LEU A 173 -15.63 3.23 8.30
N ASN A 174 -16.23 2.29 9.03
CA ASN A 174 -16.40 2.38 10.48
C ASN A 174 -15.08 2.33 11.26
N TRP A 175 -14.09 1.59 10.73
CA TRP A 175 -12.76 1.51 11.34
C TRP A 175 -11.74 2.48 10.73
N GLY A 176 -12.18 3.41 9.88
CA GLY A 176 -11.33 4.48 9.34
C GLY A 176 -10.16 3.97 8.49
N PHE A 177 -10.33 2.83 7.80
CA PHE A 177 -9.30 2.12 7.05
C PHE A 177 -8.11 1.60 7.89
N GLY A 178 -8.26 1.58 9.21
CA GLY A 178 -7.32 0.91 10.12
C GLY A 178 -7.62 -0.58 10.25
N MET A 179 -6.61 -1.38 10.56
CA MET A 179 -6.79 -2.80 10.87
C MET A 179 -7.16 -2.96 12.35
N PRO A 180 -8.32 -3.55 12.70
CA PRO A 180 -8.67 -3.77 14.09
C PRO A 180 -7.91 -4.96 14.68
N PHE A 181 -7.72 -4.94 15.98
CA PHE A 181 -7.29 -6.11 16.73
C PHE A 181 -8.40 -7.19 16.69
N PRO A 182 -8.10 -8.49 16.44
CA PRO A 182 -6.79 -9.13 16.33
C PRO A 182 -6.29 -9.38 14.89
N LEU A 183 -6.98 -8.85 13.86
CA LEU A 183 -6.59 -9.06 12.45
C LEU A 183 -5.16 -8.57 12.14
N ASP A 184 -4.69 -7.56 12.87
CA ASP A 184 -3.32 -7.04 12.79
C ASP A 184 -2.26 -8.12 13.06
N ILE A 185 -2.49 -9.05 13.98
CA ILE A 185 -1.54 -10.13 14.27
C ILE A 185 -1.46 -11.12 13.09
N VAL A 186 -2.60 -11.46 12.51
CA VAL A 186 -2.66 -12.40 11.38
C VAL A 186 -2.02 -11.79 10.12
N MET A 187 -2.18 -10.49 9.92
CA MET A 187 -1.65 -9.78 8.75
C MET A 187 -0.28 -9.14 8.99
N PHE A 188 0.35 -9.36 10.14
CA PHE A 188 1.64 -8.74 10.51
C PHE A 188 2.73 -8.82 9.43
N PRO A 189 2.94 -9.96 8.71
CA PRO A 189 3.90 -10.02 7.61
C PRO A 189 3.60 -9.02 6.48
N PHE A 190 2.32 -8.78 6.17
CA PHE A 190 1.90 -7.80 5.18
C PHE A 190 2.09 -6.37 5.69
N THR A 191 1.86 -6.12 6.97
CA THR A 191 2.08 -4.81 7.60
C THR A 191 3.54 -4.36 7.47
N ILE A 192 4.50 -5.28 7.63
CA ILE A 192 5.94 -5.00 7.43
C ILE A 192 6.22 -4.59 5.98
N VAL A 193 5.68 -5.35 5.01
CA VAL A 193 5.89 -5.07 3.58
C VAL A 193 5.28 -3.72 3.21
N GLU A 194 4.07 -3.42 3.68
CA GLU A 194 3.42 -2.13 3.45
C GLU A 194 4.23 -0.97 4.05
N TRP A 195 4.72 -1.14 5.28
CA TRP A 195 5.58 -0.15 5.93
C TRP A 195 6.86 0.11 5.11
N TYR A 196 7.51 -0.95 4.62
CA TYR A 196 8.71 -0.84 3.80
C TYR A 196 8.43 -0.17 2.45
N ILE A 197 7.32 -0.50 1.78
CA ILE A 197 6.89 0.14 0.54
C ILE A 197 6.68 1.64 0.77
N ARG A 198 5.98 2.03 1.84
CA ARG A 198 5.74 3.43 2.19
C ARG A 198 7.06 4.17 2.40
N TRP A 199 7.97 3.60 3.20
CA TRP A 199 9.29 4.18 3.46
C TRP A 199 10.11 4.39 2.17
N SER A 200 10.13 3.39 1.28
CA SER A 200 10.87 3.44 0.02
C SER A 200 10.33 4.44 -0.99
N ILE A 201 9.06 4.83 -0.90
CA ILE A 201 8.50 5.85 -1.81
C ILE A 201 8.76 7.26 -1.26
N THR A 202 8.89 7.40 0.06
CA THR A 202 9.18 8.67 0.72
C THR A 202 10.68 9.03 0.77
N SER A 203 11.58 8.06 0.54
CA SER A 203 13.03 8.28 0.42
C SER A 203 13.44 8.57 -1.02
#